data_AF-A0A352FDL4-F1
#
_entry.id   AF-A0A352FDL4-F1
#
_cell.length_a   1.000
_cell.length_b   1.000
_cell.length_c   1.000
_cell.angle_alpha   90.00
_cell.angle_beta   90.00
_cell.angle_gamma   90.00
#
_symmetry.space_group_name_H-M   'P 1'
#
loop_
_entity.id
_entity.type
_entity.pdbx_description
1 polymer ?
#
loop_
_entity_poly.entity_id
_entity_poly.type
_entity_poly.pdbx_seq_one_letter_code
_entity_poly.pdbx_strand_id
1 'polypeptide(L)'
;MKKYLYLLLLILAPDVFTQTPAFRPPAVPLVAHDPYFSIWSPADRLWDAETVHWTGKKQGLHSMVQIDGKAYRLMGSRPSTTAPLTQKSVTVNPTQTIYVFGNSAVLLTLTFTTPMLPEDL
;
A
#
# COMPACT_ATOMS: atom_id res chain seq x y z
N MET A 1 -48.96 -46.89 21.19
CA MET A 1 -48.88 -45.49 21.64
C MET A 1 -47.62 -44.87 21.04
N LYS A 2 -47.78 -43.88 20.16
CA LYS A 2 -46.72 -43.21 19.40
C LYS A 2 -45.86 -42.35 20.35
N LYS A 3 -44.54 -42.51 20.31
CA LYS A 3 -43.60 -41.49 20.82
C LYS A 3 -42.48 -41.32 19.79
N TYR A 4 -42.61 -40.26 19.01
CA TYR A 4 -41.64 -39.77 18.06
C TYR A 4 -40.38 -39.36 18.82
N LEU A 5 -39.25 -40.04 18.58
CA LEU A 5 -37.94 -39.63 19.08
C LEU A 5 -37.29 -38.75 18.01
N TYR A 6 -37.19 -37.46 18.30
CA TYR A 6 -36.65 -36.43 17.42
C TYR A 6 -35.17 -36.68 17.11
N LEU A 7 -34.84 -36.74 15.82
CA LEU A 7 -33.46 -36.71 15.31
C LEU A 7 -33.00 -35.25 15.26
N LEU A 8 -32.08 -34.86 16.14
CA LEU A 8 -31.45 -33.54 16.11
C LEU A 8 -30.31 -33.58 15.08
N LEU A 9 -30.52 -32.99 13.90
CA LEU A 9 -29.48 -32.80 12.89
C LEU A 9 -28.67 -31.54 13.25
N LEU A 10 -27.46 -31.71 13.77
CA LEU A 10 -26.51 -30.61 13.95
C LEU A 10 -26.00 -30.19 12.55
N ILE A 11 -26.43 -29.03 12.06
CA ILE A 11 -25.86 -28.41 10.86
C ILE A 11 -24.52 -27.79 11.26
N LEU A 12 -23.42 -28.39 10.80
CA LEU A 12 -22.08 -27.81 10.91
C LEU A 12 -22.02 -26.65 9.90
N ALA A 13 -22.22 -25.40 10.36
CA ALA A 13 -21.97 -24.25 9.51
C ALA A 13 -20.45 -24.18 9.22
N PRO A 14 -20.01 -24.00 7.96
CA PRO A 14 -18.61 -23.72 7.69
C PRO A 14 -18.27 -22.36 8.31
N ASP A 15 -17.27 -22.33 9.20
CA ASP A 15 -16.65 -21.08 9.64
C ASP A 15 -16.06 -20.37 8.43
N VAL A 16 -16.80 -19.40 7.90
CA VAL A 16 -16.29 -18.48 6.89
C VAL A 16 -15.41 -17.47 7.62
N PHE A 17 -14.12 -17.79 7.76
CA PHE A 17 -13.12 -16.81 8.18
C PHE A 17 -13.05 -15.70 7.13
N THR A 18 -13.68 -14.56 7.40
CA THR A 18 -13.55 -13.37 6.58
C THR A 18 -12.17 -12.77 6.81
N GLN A 19 -11.29 -12.86 5.82
CA GLN A 19 -9.99 -12.20 5.87
C GLN A 19 -10.23 -10.70 5.98
N THR A 20 -9.81 -10.08 7.09
CA THR A 20 -9.89 -8.62 7.24
C THR A 20 -9.12 -7.97 6.10
N PRO A 21 -9.73 -7.01 5.36
CA PRO A 21 -9.01 -6.29 4.32
C PRO A 21 -7.74 -5.65 4.91
N ALA A 22 -6.62 -5.76 4.18
CA ALA A 22 -5.39 -5.12 4.60
C ALA A 22 -5.63 -3.61 4.78
N PHE A 23 -5.23 -3.05 5.93
CA PHE A 23 -5.39 -1.64 6.21
C PHE A 23 -4.60 -0.81 5.19
N ARG A 24 -5.31 0.08 4.50
CA ARG A 24 -4.71 1.09 3.63
C ARG A 24 -5.49 2.41 3.78
N PRO A 25 -4.84 3.49 4.20
CA PRO A 25 -5.48 4.80 4.25
C PRO A 25 -5.74 5.32 2.82
N PRO A 26 -6.75 6.20 2.63
CA PRO A 26 -7.06 6.77 1.32
C PRO A 26 -5.89 7.57 0.73
N ALA A 27 -5.10 8.22 1.59
CA ALA A 27 -3.82 8.81 1.24
C ALA A 27 -2.72 8.14 2.10
N VAL A 28 -1.71 7.57 1.44
CA VAL A 28 -0.63 6.84 2.13
C VAL A 28 0.49 7.80 2.50
N PRO A 29 0.92 7.87 3.77
CA PRO A 29 2.06 8.71 4.15
C PRO A 29 3.35 8.14 3.57
N LEU A 30 4.14 8.97 2.89
CA LEU A 30 5.46 8.60 2.38
C LEU A 30 6.55 9.24 3.21
N VAL A 31 6.43 10.54 3.47
CA VAL A 31 7.29 11.27 4.38
C VAL A 31 6.38 11.98 5.37
N ALA A 32 6.44 11.63 6.65
CA ALA A 32 5.54 12.18 7.66
C ALA A 32 6.35 12.86 8.78
N HIS A 33 7.30 13.73 8.39
CA HIS A 33 8.26 14.33 9.31
C HIS A 33 7.67 15.51 10.10
N ASP A 34 7.23 16.56 9.40
CA ASP A 34 6.70 17.79 10.03
C ASP A 34 5.63 18.46 9.16
N PRO A 35 4.89 19.48 9.65
CA PRO A 35 3.81 20.13 8.91
C PRO A 35 4.21 20.84 7.61
N TYR A 36 5.49 21.11 7.37
CA TYR A 36 6.03 21.71 6.13
C TYR A 36 6.61 20.65 5.19
N PHE A 37 7.09 19.53 5.73
CA PHE A 37 7.65 18.41 4.99
C PHE A 37 6.89 17.10 5.27
N SER A 38 5.60 17.10 4.92
CA SER A 38 4.73 15.93 4.98
C SER A 38 4.20 15.58 3.59
N ILE A 39 4.72 14.53 2.95
CA ILE A 39 4.43 14.10 1.58
C ILE A 39 3.64 12.79 1.57
N TRP A 40 2.54 12.77 0.83
CA TRP A 40 1.53 11.71 0.82
C TRP A 40 1.22 11.27 -0.62
N SER A 41 0.88 9.99 -0.78
CA SER A 41 0.36 9.42 -2.03
C SER A 41 -1.16 9.40 -1.99
N PRO A 42 -1.86 10.17 -2.85
CA PRO A 42 -3.32 10.26 -2.84
C PRO A 42 -4.00 9.16 -3.68
N ALA A 43 -3.28 8.11 -4.07
CA ALA A 43 -3.76 7.13 -5.05
C ALA A 43 -3.50 5.68 -4.63
N ASP A 44 -4.20 4.77 -5.30
CA ASP A 44 -4.15 3.31 -5.09
C ASP A 44 -2.80 2.71 -5.43
N ARG A 45 -2.23 3.17 -6.54
CA ARG A 45 -0.89 2.80 -6.95
C ARG A 45 0.00 4.02 -6.86
N LEU A 46 1.21 3.82 -6.36
CA LEU A 46 2.16 4.91 -6.08
C LEU A 46 2.52 5.75 -7.32
N TRP A 47 2.27 5.23 -8.52
CA TRP A 47 2.51 5.87 -9.81
C TRP A 47 1.25 6.42 -10.51
N ASP A 48 0.05 6.28 -9.92
CA ASP A 48 -1.20 6.75 -10.53
C ASP A 48 -1.35 8.28 -10.46
N ALA A 49 -0.80 8.91 -9.42
CA ALA A 49 -0.91 10.36 -9.19
C ALA A 49 0.43 10.96 -8.76
N GLU A 50 0.51 12.29 -8.82
CA GLU A 50 1.58 13.03 -8.16
C GLU A 50 1.42 12.93 -6.64
N THR A 51 2.52 12.80 -5.92
CA THR A 51 2.50 12.96 -4.47
C THR A 51 2.19 14.40 -4.11
N VAL A 52 1.55 14.58 -2.96
CA VAL A 52 1.08 15.88 -2.47
C VAL A 52 1.58 16.12 -1.07
N HIS A 53 1.69 17.39 -0.71
CA HIS A 53 1.76 17.79 0.67
C HIS A 53 0.50 17.34 1.41
N TRP A 54 0.53 17.18 2.74
CA TRP A 54 -0.65 16.80 3.52
C TRP A 54 -1.85 17.75 3.34
N THR A 55 -1.60 19.01 2.95
CA THR A 55 -2.64 20.00 2.61
C THR A 55 -3.21 19.85 1.19
N GLY A 56 -2.76 18.88 0.41
CA GLY A 56 -3.16 18.66 -0.98
C GLY A 56 -2.39 19.47 -2.02
N LYS A 57 -1.50 20.40 -1.60
CA LYS A 57 -0.63 21.13 -2.52
C LYS A 57 0.32 20.16 -3.22
N LYS A 58 0.53 20.31 -4.53
CA LYS A 58 1.47 19.47 -5.29
C LYS A 58 2.88 19.51 -4.66
N GLN A 59 3.43 18.34 -4.37
CA GLN A 59 4.79 18.14 -3.88
C GLN A 59 5.29 16.79 -4.39
N GLY A 60 5.67 16.76 -5.66
CA GLY A 60 5.91 15.55 -6.43
C GLY A 60 7.24 14.88 -6.11
N LEU A 61 7.20 13.59 -5.80
CA LEU A 61 8.31 12.68 -5.79
C LEU A 61 8.17 11.74 -6.99
N HIS A 62 9.29 11.45 -7.64
CA HIS A 62 9.35 10.55 -8.78
C HIS A 62 10.42 9.49 -8.55
N SER A 63 10.12 8.25 -8.92
CA SER A 63 11.11 7.17 -8.88
C SER A 63 10.91 6.23 -10.06
N MET A 64 12.03 5.86 -10.66
CA MET A 64 12.12 4.93 -11.78
C MET A 64 13.27 3.97 -11.55
N VAL A 65 13.12 2.77 -12.09
CA VAL A 65 14.16 1.73 -12.05
C VAL A 65 14.36 1.19 -13.46
N GLN A 66 15.60 0.85 -13.81
CA GLN A 66 15.90 0.14 -15.05
C GLN A 66 16.16 -1.33 -14.72
N ILE A 67 15.45 -2.23 -15.41
CA ILE A 67 15.58 -3.68 -15.28
C ILE A 67 15.88 -4.19 -16.69
N ASP A 68 17.06 -4.78 -16.87
CA ASP A 68 17.53 -5.33 -18.17
C ASP A 68 17.40 -4.34 -19.33
N GLY A 69 17.82 -3.08 -19.11
CA GLY A 69 17.76 -2.02 -20.11
C GLY A 69 16.39 -1.36 -20.28
N LYS A 70 15.31 -1.91 -19.71
CA LYS A 70 13.97 -1.32 -19.77
C LYS A 70 13.63 -0.51 -18.52
N ALA A 71 13.21 0.74 -18.72
CA ALA A 71 12.82 1.63 -17.63
C ALA A 71 11.37 1.37 -17.18
N TYR A 72 11.16 1.42 -15.86
CA TYR A 72 9.86 1.29 -15.21
C TYR A 72 9.64 2.36 -14.17
N ARG A 73 8.41 2.86 -14.04
CA ARG A 73 8.01 3.78 -12.94
C ARG A 73 7.66 3.01 -11.67
N LEU A 74 8.14 3.52 -10.55
CA LEU A 74 7.74 3.09 -9.21
C LEU A 74 6.83 4.12 -8.53
N MET A 75 7.09 5.40 -8.75
CA MET A 75 6.40 6.51 -8.08
C MET A 75 6.23 7.72 -8.99
N GLY A 76 5.07 8.37 -8.86
CA GLY A 76 4.69 9.57 -9.61
C GLY A 76 4.05 9.28 -10.97
N SER A 77 3.29 10.25 -11.47
CA SER A 77 2.48 10.08 -12.70
C SER A 77 3.26 10.33 -13.99
N ARG A 78 4.49 10.86 -13.88
CA ARG A 78 5.33 11.29 -15.01
C ARG A 78 6.72 10.64 -15.02
N PRO A 79 7.32 10.43 -16.21
CA PRO A 79 6.71 10.61 -17.54
C PRO A 79 5.70 9.49 -17.86
N SER A 80 4.58 9.84 -18.50
CA SER A 80 3.53 8.85 -18.84
C SER A 80 3.96 7.84 -19.91
N THR A 81 5.03 8.13 -20.65
CA THR A 81 5.61 7.26 -21.69
C THR A 81 6.34 6.05 -21.11
N THR A 82 6.75 6.08 -19.85
CA THR A 82 7.39 4.95 -19.19
C THR A 82 6.32 4.05 -18.56
N ALA A 83 6.40 2.73 -18.79
CA ALA A 83 5.48 1.78 -18.16
C ALA A 83 5.71 1.71 -16.64
N PRO A 84 4.66 1.60 -15.81
CA PRO A 84 4.84 1.35 -14.40
C PRO A 84 5.24 -0.10 -14.11
N LEU A 85 6.02 -0.32 -13.04
CA LEU A 85 6.20 -1.65 -12.48
C LEU A 85 4.97 -2.02 -11.65
N THR A 86 4.54 -3.27 -11.70
CA THR A 86 3.35 -3.72 -10.96
C THR A 86 3.56 -3.62 -9.46
N GLN A 87 2.74 -2.81 -8.79
CA GLN A 87 2.64 -2.77 -7.33
C GLN A 87 1.94 -4.04 -6.85
N LYS A 88 2.60 -4.79 -5.98
CA LYS A 88 2.10 -6.04 -5.39
C LYS A 88 1.42 -5.80 -4.04
N SER A 89 1.99 -4.93 -3.21
CA SER A 89 1.43 -4.58 -1.91
C SER A 89 1.91 -3.21 -1.43
N VAL A 90 1.19 -2.71 -0.42
CA VAL A 90 1.62 -1.61 0.44
C VAL A 90 1.35 -2.00 1.89
N THR A 91 2.28 -1.71 2.78
CA THR A 91 2.13 -1.88 4.23
C THR A 91 2.48 -0.58 4.90
N VAL A 92 1.56 -0.07 5.74
CA VAL A 92 1.73 1.18 6.49
C VAL A 92 1.93 0.84 7.95
N ASN A 93 3.14 1.09 8.45
CA ASN A 93 3.55 1.00 9.84
C ASN A 93 3.62 2.42 10.44
N PRO A 94 3.75 2.56 11.78
CA PRO A 94 3.82 3.87 12.42
C PRO A 94 4.91 4.80 11.87
N THR A 95 6.09 4.28 11.54
CA THR A 95 7.25 5.07 11.07
C THR A 95 7.70 4.69 9.66
N GLN A 96 7.04 3.72 9.03
CA GLN A 96 7.47 3.20 7.74
C GLN A 96 6.29 2.92 6.83
N THR A 97 6.49 3.21 5.54
CA THR A 97 5.61 2.75 4.48
C THR A 97 6.41 1.91 3.51
N ILE A 98 5.98 0.67 3.30
CA ILE A 98 6.71 -0.33 2.52
C ILE A 98 5.86 -0.71 1.32
N TYR A 99 6.37 -0.44 0.13
CA TYR A 99 5.79 -0.88 -1.13
C TYR A 99 6.60 -2.03 -1.71
N VAL A 100 5.91 -3.06 -2.20
CA VAL A 100 6.52 -4.13 -2.97
C VAL A 100 6.08 -4.01 -4.42
N PHE A 101 7.05 -3.98 -5.32
CA PHE A 101 6.84 -3.99 -6.77
C PHE A 101 7.47 -5.23 -7.36
N GLY A 102 6.97 -5.70 -8.49
CA GLY A 102 7.66 -6.78 -9.20
C GLY A 102 7.00 -7.24 -10.48
N ASN A 103 7.79 -7.92 -11.28
CA ASN A 103 7.39 -8.63 -12.48
C ASN A 103 8.01 -10.04 -12.44
N SER A 104 8.10 -10.72 -13.59
CA SER A 104 8.72 -12.06 -13.67
C SER A 104 10.24 -12.06 -13.48
N ALA A 105 10.91 -10.91 -13.62
CA ALA A 105 12.37 -10.80 -13.53
C ALA A 105 12.84 -10.40 -12.13
N VAL A 106 12.14 -9.46 -11.47
CA VAL A 106 12.57 -8.91 -10.18
C VAL A 106 11.40 -8.67 -9.22
N LEU A 107 11.73 -8.73 -7.92
CA LEU A 107 10.91 -8.23 -6.82
C LEU A 107 11.70 -7.10 -6.12
N LEU A 108 11.10 -5.92 -6.04
CA LEU A 108 11.71 -4.71 -5.49
C LEU A 108 10.91 -4.21 -4.30
N THR A 109 11.59 -3.87 -3.20
CA THR A 109 10.98 -3.25 -2.02
C THR A 109 11.42 -1.80 -1.93
N LEU A 110 10.45 -0.88 -1.90
CA LEU A 110 10.66 0.54 -1.66
C LEU A 110 10.14 0.90 -0.27
N THR A 111 11.05 1.24 0.64
CA THR A 111 10.70 1.60 2.02
C THR A 111 10.93 3.08 2.24
N PHE A 112 9.88 3.78 2.62
CA PHE A 112 9.98 5.11 3.20
C PHE A 112 10.04 4.99 4.71
N THR A 113 11.00 5.68 5.34
CA THR A 113 11.16 5.69 6.79
C THR A 113 11.18 7.13 7.27
N THR A 114 10.33 7.43 8.25
CA THR A 114 10.38 8.72 8.96
C THR A 114 11.13 8.48 10.28
N PRO A 115 12.32 9.06 10.47
CA PRO A 115 13.04 8.95 11.73
C PRO A 115 12.35 9.87 12.76
N MET A 116 11.36 9.34 13.50
CA MET A 116 10.88 10.00 14.71
C MET A 116 11.77 9.57 15.86
N LEU A 117 12.75 10.39 16.20
CA LEU A 117 13.54 10.19 17.41
C LEU A 117 12.73 10.70 18.62
N PRO A 118 12.93 10.14 19.83
CA PRO A 118 12.19 10.59 21.02
C PRO A 118 12.30 12.10 21.30
N GLU A 119 13.40 12.73 20.92
CA GLU A 119 13.66 14.16 21.02
C GLU A 119 12.86 15.03 20.03
N ASP A 120 12.27 14.44 19.00
CA ASP A 120 11.50 15.13 17.94
C ASP A 120 9.97 15.05 18.15
N LEU A 121 9.53 14.57 19.33
CA LEU A 121 8.11 14.43 19.71
C LEU A 121 7.51 15.68 20.37
#